data_AF-A0A6L7MT51-F1
#
_entry.id   AF-A0A6L7MT51-F1
#
_cell.length_a   1.000
_cell.length_b   1.000
_cell.length_c   1.000
_cell.angle_alpha   90.00
_cell.angle_beta   90.00
_cell.angle_gamma   90.00
#
_symmetry.space_group_name_H-M   'P 1'
#
loop_
_entity.id
_entity.type
_entity.pdbx_description
1 polymer ?
#
loop_
_entity_poly.entity_id
_entity_poly.type
_entity_poly.pdbx_seq_one_letter_code
_entity_poly.pdbx_strand_id
1 'polypeptide(L)'
;MHDGISFEQLGKPALVICTHPFELTGRNIARTLGVPDYPFAMVDHPIGSRTPAEIRVRAADAFAQGQRILTGGAFSGSDQKFRASGTSNAPARARER
;
A
#
# COMPACT_ATOMS: atom_id res chain seq x y z
N MET A 1 -0.66 4.34 1.94
CA MET A 1 -0.98 2.97 1.50
C MET A 1 -1.46 2.95 0.07
N HIS A 2 -2.66 3.48 -0.21
CA HIS A 2 -3.23 3.53 -1.56
C HIS A 2 -2.23 4.03 -2.61
N ASP A 3 -1.67 5.23 -2.43
CA ASP A 3 -0.76 5.84 -3.41
C ASP A 3 0.53 5.04 -3.62
N GLY A 4 1.06 4.42 -2.56
CA GLY A 4 2.24 3.56 -2.69
C GLY A 4 1.96 2.32 -3.54
N ILE A 5 0.79 1.69 -3.35
CA ILE A 5 0.34 0.57 -4.16
C ILE A 5 0.12 1.02 -5.62
N SER A 6 -0.51 2.17 -5.83
CA SER A 6 -0.72 2.73 -7.17
C SER A 6 0.60 3.03 -7.89
N PHE A 7 1.62 3.54 -7.19
CA PHE A 7 2.94 3.76 -7.79
C PHE A 7 3.61 2.46 -8.20
N GLU A 8 3.60 1.44 -7.34
CA GLU A 8 4.19 0.13 -7.68
C GLU A 8 3.47 -0.53 -8.88
N GLN A 9 2.14 -0.42 -8.95
CA GLN A 9 1.35 -0.88 -10.11
C GLN A 9 1.71 -0.15 -11.42
N LEU A 10 2.23 1.08 -11.33
CA LEU A 10 2.73 1.86 -12.47
C LEU A 10 4.22 1.61 -12.74
N GLY A 11 4.84 0.63 -12.08
CA GLY A 11 6.27 0.33 -12.21
C GLY A 11 7.17 1.39 -11.60
N LYS A 12 6.65 2.19 -10.66
CA LYS A 12 7.41 3.21 -9.92
C LYS A 12 7.64 2.72 -8.49
N PRO A 13 8.89 2.42 -8.09
CA PRO A 13 9.19 2.01 -6.73
C PRO A 13 8.74 3.06 -5.71
N ALA A 14 8.05 2.63 -4.65
CA ALA A 14 7.48 3.48 -3.63
C ALA A 14 7.60 2.84 -2.24
N LEU A 15 8.13 3.60 -1.28
CA LEU A 15 8.17 3.21 0.12
C LEU A 15 7.00 3.86 0.87
N VAL A 16 6.12 3.05 1.44
CA VAL A 16 5.14 3.52 2.42
C VAL A 16 5.71 3.36 3.83
N ILE A 17 5.61 4.41 4.64
CA ILE A 17 5.93 4.39 6.07
C ILE A 17 4.62 4.49 6.84
N CYS A 18 4.40 3.56 7.77
CA CYS A 18 3.20 3.46 8.59
C CYS A 18 3.60 3.42 10.07
N THR A 19 2.77 3.98 10.95
CA THR A 19 3.00 3.85 12.40
C THR A 19 2.19 2.69 12.97
N HIS A 20 2.70 2.05 14.03
CA HIS A 20 2.08 0.86 14.65
C HIS A 20 0.55 0.92 14.84
N PRO A 21 -0.07 2.02 15.32
CA PRO A 21 -1.52 2.10 15.48
C PRO A 21 -2.33 1.95 14.17
N PHE A 22 -1.71 2.18 13.01
CA PHE A 22 -2.36 2.12 11.70
C PHE A 22 -2.05 0.83 10.94
N GLU A 23 -1.35 -0.13 11.52
CA GLU A 23 -0.97 -1.36 10.85
C GLU A 23 -2.19 -2.10 10.28
N LEU A 24 -3.21 -2.33 11.12
CA LEU A 24 -4.42 -3.05 10.72
C LEU A 24 -5.14 -2.34 9.55
N THR A 25 -5.29 -1.01 9.66
CA THR A 25 -5.88 -0.19 8.60
C THR A 25 -5.07 -0.30 7.32
N GLY A 26 -3.74 -0.24 7.41
CA GLY A 26 -2.88 -0.33 6.24
C GLY A 26 -2.96 -1.68 5.54
N ARG A 27 -2.94 -2.78 6.31
CA ARG A 27 -3.14 -4.14 5.78
C ARG A 27 -4.51 -4.32 5.14
N ASN A 28 -5.56 -3.74 5.73
CA ASN A 28 -6.90 -3.79 5.16
C ASN A 28 -6.98 -3.05 3.82
N ILE A 29 -6.39 -1.85 3.71
CA ILE A 29 -6.31 -1.12 2.44
C ILE A 29 -5.56 -1.95 1.39
N ALA A 30 -4.43 -2.54 1.76
CA ALA A 30 -3.63 -3.38 0.87
C ALA A 30 -4.44 -4.58 0.33
N ARG A 31 -5.16 -5.28 1.22
CA ARG A 31 -6.07 -6.38 0.84
C ARG A 31 -7.20 -5.90 -0.08
N THR A 32 -7.84 -4.77 0.21
CA THR A 32 -8.91 -4.20 -0.62
C THR A 32 -8.42 -3.87 -2.03
N LEU A 33 -7.17 -3.44 -2.17
CA LEU A 33 -6.54 -3.13 -3.46
C LEU A 33 -5.93 -4.35 -4.16
N GLY A 34 -6.16 -5.57 -3.64
CA GLY A 34 -5.71 -6.82 -4.23
C GLY A 34 -4.30 -7.26 -3.82
N VAL A 35 -3.57 -6.45 -3.04
CA VAL A 35 -2.18 -6.71 -2.67
C VAL A 35 -2.04 -6.98 -1.17
N PRO A 36 -2.50 -8.13 -0.65
CA PRO A 36 -2.54 -8.40 0.79
C PRO A 36 -1.15 -8.40 1.45
N ASP A 37 -0.11 -8.74 0.69
CA ASP A 37 1.27 -8.84 1.17
C ASP A 37 2.11 -7.60 0.80
N TYR A 38 1.46 -6.46 0.52
CA TYR A 38 2.16 -5.21 0.18
C TYR A 38 3.11 -4.80 1.32
N PRO A 39 4.43 -4.70 1.07
CA PRO A 39 5.38 -4.35 2.10
C PRO A 39 5.35 -2.85 2.42
N PHE A 40 5.47 -2.49 3.70
CA PHE A 40 5.64 -1.11 4.15
C PHE A 40 6.49 -1.07 5.42
N ALA A 41 7.22 0.02 5.61
CA ALA A 41 8.03 0.23 6.81
C ALA A 41 7.15 0.61 7.99
N MET A 42 7.43 0.02 9.15
CA MET A 42 6.75 0.29 10.41
C MET A 42 7.62 1.12 11.34
N VAL A 43 7.07 2.18 11.92
CA VAL A 43 7.77 3.02 12.89
C VAL A 43 6.92 3.33 14.12
N ASP A 44 7.58 3.70 15.21
CA ASP A 44 6.91 4.05 16.45
C ASP A 44 6.07 5.32 16.38
N HIS A 45 4.87 5.24 16.95
CA HIS A 45 4.06 6.40 17.30
C HIS A 45 4.57 7.02 18.63
N PRO A 46 4.38 8.34 18.86
CA PRO A 46 3.91 9.38 17.94
C PRO A 46 5.03 9.94 17.06
N ILE A 47 4.63 10.67 16.01
CA ILE A 47 5.53 11.48 15.18
C ILE A 47 5.48 12.95 15.61
N GLY A 48 4.27 13.54 15.66
CA GLY A 48 4.11 14.99 15.83
C GLY A 48 4.57 15.59 17.16
N SER A 49 4.67 14.79 18.22
CA SER A 49 5.11 15.23 19.57
C SER A 49 6.52 14.78 19.94
N ARG A 50 7.33 14.37 18.96
CA ARG A 50 8.71 13.96 19.17
C ARG A 50 9.66 15.09 18.85
N THR A 51 10.78 15.12 19.56
CA THR A 51 11.89 16.00 19.24
C THR A 51 12.54 15.61 17.90
N PRO A 52 13.27 16.52 17.25
CA PRO A 52 14.01 16.18 16.03
C PRO A 52 14.99 15.01 16.18
N ALA A 53 15.58 14.84 17.38
CA ALA A 53 16.48 13.72 17.66
C ALA A 53 15.74 12.37 17.67
N GLU A 54 14.58 12.31 18.32
CA GLU A 54 13.75 11.12 18.36
C GLU A 54 13.12 10.79 16.99
N ILE A 55 12.86 11.80 16.15
CA ILE A 55 12.45 11.60 14.76
C ILE A 55 13.59 11.03 13.92
N ARG A 56 14.84 11.47 14.13
CA ARG A 56 15.99 10.88 13.41
C ARG A 56 16.15 9.39 13.69
N VAL A 57 15.88 8.93 14.92
CA VAL A 57 15.89 7.50 15.26
C VAL A 57 14.83 6.74 14.46
N ARG A 58 13.59 7.24 14.41
CA ARG A 58 12.51 6.62 13.61
C ARG A 58 12.81 6.64 12.11
N ALA A 59 13.40 7.71 11.62
CA ALA A 59 13.79 7.84 10.22
C ALA A 59 14.90 6.84 9.86
N ALA A 60 15.87 6.62 10.74
CA ALA A 60 16.92 5.63 10.53
C ALA A 60 16.35 4.20 10.49
N ASP A 61 15.38 3.89 11.35
CA ASP A 61 14.67 2.61 11.32
C ASP A 61 13.88 2.42 10.01
N ALA A 62 13.06 3.43 9.63
CA ALA A 62 12.35 3.42 8.35
C ALA A 62 13.29 3.27 7.15
N PHE A 63 14.47 3.91 7.18
CA PHE A 63 15.48 3.82 6.13
C PHE A 63 16.02 2.39 5.98
N ALA A 64 16.39 1.74 7.08
CA ALA A 64 16.90 0.37 7.04
C ALA A 64 15.84 -0.61 6.51
N GLN A 65 14.58 -0.44 6.90
CA GLN A 65 13.46 -1.21 6.34
C GLN A 65 13.25 -0.89 4.85
N GLY A 66 13.25 0.39 4.49
CA GLY A 66 13.07 0.86 3.13
C GLY A 66 14.13 0.35 2.16
N GLN A 67 15.40 0.26 2.58
CA GLN A 67 16.45 -0.37 1.78
C GLN A 67 16.09 -1.81 1.45
N ARG A 68 15.69 -2.62 2.45
CA ARG A 68 15.28 -4.01 2.20
C ARG A 68 14.07 -4.10 1.27
N ILE A 69 13.07 -3.23 1.45
CA ILE A 69 11.85 -3.22 0.63
C ILE A 69 12.17 -2.86 -0.82
N LEU A 70 12.94 -1.80 -1.04
CA LEU A 70 13.18 -1.24 -2.39
C LEU A 70 14.26 -1.99 -3.16
N THR A 71 15.22 -2.64 -2.49
CA THR A 71 16.35 -3.34 -3.15
C THR A 71 16.30 -4.86 -3.02
N GLY A 72 15.46 -5.42 -2.14
CA GLY A 72 15.43 -6.85 -1.81
C GLY A 72 14.71 -7.76 -2.80
N GLY A 73 14.24 -7.22 -3.93
CA GLY A 73 13.48 -7.93 -4.95
C GLY A 73 12.22 -7.14 -5.28
N ALA A 74 12.11 -6.68 -6.54
CA ALA A 74 10.99 -5.89 -7.00
C ALA A 74 9.68 -6.60 -6.65
N PHE A 75 8.77 -5.89 -5.98
CA PHE A 75 7.40 -6.33 -5.83
C PHE A 75 6.82 -6.56 -7.25
N SER A 76 6.75 -7.82 -7.68
CA SER A 76 6.21 -8.21 -8.99
C SER A 76 4.69 -8.13 -8.90
N GLY A 77 4.15 -6.91 -9.01
CA GLY A 77 2.70 -6.68 -9.13
C GLY A 77 2.08 -7.31 -10.39
N SER A 78 2.89 -7.89 -11.28
CA SER A 78 2.50 -8.49 -12.55
C SER A 78 1.94 -9.92 -12.45
N ASP A 79 2.15 -10.66 -11.35
CA ASP A 79 1.66 -12.05 -11.23
C ASP A 79 0.17 -12.15 -10.88
N GLN A 80 -0.47 -11.04 -10.51
CA GLN A 80 -1.89 -11.04 -10.17
C GLN A 80 -2.71 -10.58 -11.37
N LYS A 81 -3.12 -11.54 -12.20
CA LYS A 81 -4.08 -11.35 -13.29
C LYS A 81 -5.28 -10.55 -12.76
N PHE A 82 -5.38 -9.29 -13.17
CA PHE A 82 -6.58 -8.47 -13.04
C PHE A 82 -7.71 -9.13 -13.84
N ARG A 83 -8.38 -10.11 -13.23
CA ARG A 83 -9.70 -10.56 -13.69
C ARG A 83 -10.63 -9.41 -13.33
N ALA A 84 -10.81 -8.49 -14.28
CA ALA A 84 -11.93 -7.56 -14.28
C ALA A 84 -13.22 -8.38 -14.18
N SER A 85 -13.73 -8.53 -12.96
CA SER A 85 -14.99 -9.20 -12.70
C SER A 85 -16.12 -8.28 -13.14
N GLY A 86 -16.69 -8.58 -14.29
CA GLY A 86 -18.08 -8.32 -14.61
C GLY A 86 -18.45 -6.88 -14.95
N THR A 87 -18.43 -6.56 -16.24
CA THR A 87 -19.47 -5.69 -16.80
C THR A 87 -20.82 -6.31 -16.46
N SER A 88 -21.54 -5.73 -15.49
CA SER A 88 -22.95 -6.01 -15.26
C SER A 88 -23.70 -5.63 -16.55
N ASN A 89 -24.11 -6.64 -17.30
CA ASN A 89 -25.03 -6.49 -18.42
C ASN A 89 -26.43 -6.33 -17.82
N ALA A 90 -26.83 -5.09 -17.52
CA ALA A 90 -28.20 -4.78 -17.15
C ALA A 90 -29.08 -4.93 -18.40
N PRO A 91 -30.14 -5.76 -18.40
CA PRO A 91 -31.00 -5.89 -19.57
C PRO A 91 -31.79 -4.61 -19.79
N ALA A 92 -31.88 -4.22 -21.07
CA ALA A 92 -32.71 -3.12 -21.57
C ALA A 92 -34.14 -3.23 -21.01
N ARG A 93 -34.59 -2.19 -20.29
CA ARG A 93 -35.99 -2.10 -19.87
C ARG A 93 -36.88 -2.08 -21.11
N ALA A 94 -37.84 -3.00 -21.10
CA ALA A 94 -38.87 -3.17 -22.10
C ALA A 94 -39.67 -1.88 -22.33
N ARG A 95 -39.89 -1.58 -23.62
CA ARG A 95 -41.01 -0.78 -24.09
C ARG A 95 -42.27 -1.63 -24.01
N GLU A 96 -43.29 -1.14 -23.30
CA GLU A 96 -44.72 -1.52 -23.30
C GLU A 96 -45.29 -0.84 -22.04
N ARG A 97 -46.22 0.11 -22.04
CA ARG A 97 -47.27 0.60 -22.95
C ARG A 97 -47.51 2.08 -22.69
#